data_AF-A0A368GNX0-F1
#
_entry.id   AF-A0A368GNX0-F1
#
_cell.length_a   1.000
_cell.length_b   1.000
_cell.length_c   1.000
_cell.angle_alpha   90.00
_cell.angle_beta   90.00
_cell.angle_gamma   90.00
#
_symmetry.space_group_name_H-M   'P 1'
#
loop_
_entity.id
_entity.type
_entity.pdbx_description
1 polymer ?
#
loop_
_entity_poly.entity_id
_entity_poly.type
_entity_poly.pdbx_seq_one_letter_code
_entity_poly.pdbx_strand_id
1 'polypeptide(L)'
;MEFEDFIQEHGHLIDQVVYLQPYKEGWTDEYVLKYDHRDCIEGSRFYRYEKDAWRGWFFSYDHVRAKKFECLSVQGDSDTLKKIILEGTSIFIDRAEAILHQHYGDVHYWEARRSMRYAKHLIEAGNVFRRDKLSSTDEVDRTELPPSFRDERQRRDALGGNYVCAHWRRRDFIRAHGKELPSIEGTAKKVQTAWFW
;
A
#
# COMPACT_ATOMS: atom_id res chain seq x y z
N MET A 1 -8.65 -13.92 1.34
CA MET A 1 -8.51 -14.76 0.14
C MET A 1 -7.25 -14.31 -0.54
N GLU A 2 -6.33 -15.24 -0.78
CA GLU A 2 -5.15 -14.97 -1.59
C GLU A 2 -5.50 -15.09 -3.09
N PHE A 3 -4.64 -14.60 -3.98
CA PHE A 3 -4.93 -14.63 -5.42
C PHE A 3 -5.03 -16.06 -6.00
N GLU A 4 -4.25 -17.00 -5.46
CA GLU A 4 -4.32 -18.41 -5.86
C GLU A 4 -5.66 -19.06 -5.47
N ASP A 5 -6.18 -18.73 -4.28
CA ASP A 5 -7.51 -19.18 -3.84
C ASP A 5 -8.58 -18.67 -4.81
N PHE A 6 -8.47 -17.39 -5.21
CA PHE A 6 -9.37 -16.78 -6.19
C PHE A 6 -9.32 -17.51 -7.54
N ILE A 7 -8.12 -17.83 -8.05
CA ILE A 7 -7.97 -18.59 -9.32
C ILE A 7 -8.56 -20.00 -9.18
N GLN A 8 -8.37 -20.66 -8.03
CA GLN A 8 -8.92 -21.99 -7.80
C GLN A 8 -10.45 -21.98 -7.77
N GLU A 9 -11.05 -20.96 -7.18
CA GLU A 9 -12.51 -20.84 -7.02
C GLU A 9 -13.20 -20.33 -8.30
N HIS A 10 -12.60 -19.35 -8.99
CA HIS A 10 -13.24 -18.62 -10.10
C HIS A 10 -12.59 -18.86 -11.47
N GLY A 11 -11.47 -19.60 -11.51
CA GLY A 11 -10.69 -19.84 -12.71
C GLY A 11 -9.71 -18.70 -13.04
N HIS A 12 -9.06 -18.82 -14.19
CA HIS A 12 -7.98 -17.93 -14.63
C HIS A 12 -8.46 -16.76 -15.51
N LEU A 13 -9.77 -16.60 -15.71
CA LEU A 13 -10.34 -15.62 -16.62
C LEU A 13 -11.15 -14.58 -15.84
N ILE A 14 -10.54 -13.42 -15.62
CA ILE A 14 -11.13 -12.26 -14.95
C ILE A 14 -12.16 -11.59 -15.88
N ASP A 15 -13.28 -11.10 -15.36
CA ASP A 15 -14.31 -10.52 -16.22
C ASP A 15 -13.89 -9.18 -16.82
N GLN A 16 -13.24 -8.33 -16.02
CA GLN A 16 -12.90 -6.98 -16.45
C GLN A 16 -11.59 -6.48 -15.82
N VAL A 17 -10.76 -5.86 -16.64
CA VAL A 17 -9.67 -5.00 -16.17
C VAL A 17 -10.07 -3.55 -16.40
N VAL A 18 -9.91 -2.74 -15.35
CA VAL A 18 -10.06 -1.30 -15.42
C VAL A 18 -8.70 -0.68 -15.13
N TYR A 19 -8.12 0.00 -16.12
CA TYR A 19 -6.85 0.68 -15.99
C TYR A 19 -7.07 2.15 -15.65
N LEU A 20 -6.70 2.55 -14.44
CA LEU A 20 -6.84 3.94 -14.01
C LEU A 20 -5.73 4.81 -14.60
N GLN A 21 -6.09 6.01 -15.02
CA GLN A 21 -5.16 6.97 -15.60
C GLN A 21 -5.54 8.40 -15.19
N PRO A 22 -4.62 9.38 -15.26
CA PRO A 22 -4.99 10.77 -15.08
C PRO A 22 -5.84 11.30 -16.24
N TYR A 23 -6.49 12.44 -16.03
CA TYR A 23 -7.01 13.27 -17.12
C TYR A 23 -5.83 13.92 -17.87
N LYS A 24 -5.83 13.88 -19.21
CA LYS A 24 -4.74 14.44 -20.04
C LYS A 24 -4.62 15.95 -19.84
N GLU A 25 -5.75 16.60 -19.63
CA GLU A 25 -5.89 18.03 -19.35
C GLU A 25 -5.47 18.42 -17.92
N GLY A 26 -5.21 17.46 -17.03
CA GLY A 26 -4.90 17.71 -15.63
C GLY A 26 -6.13 18.07 -14.79
N TRP A 27 -5.87 18.62 -13.60
CA TRP A 27 -6.87 19.26 -12.74
C TRP A 27 -6.64 20.78 -12.73
N THR A 28 -7.69 21.55 -12.43
CA THR A 28 -7.66 23.03 -12.43
C THR A 28 -7.31 23.54 -11.04
N ASP A 29 -7.86 24.67 -10.59
CA ASP A 29 -7.63 25.17 -9.21
C ASP A 29 -8.34 24.30 -8.15
N GLU A 30 -9.32 23.49 -8.56
CA GLU A 30 -10.08 22.59 -7.69
C GLU A 30 -9.84 21.12 -8.05
N TYR A 31 -9.70 20.27 -7.04
CA TYR A 31 -9.64 18.82 -7.21
C TYR A 31 -11.05 18.23 -7.23
N VAL A 32 -11.63 18.17 -8.43
CA VAL A 32 -13.00 17.68 -8.64
C VAL A 32 -13.02 16.16 -8.67
N LEU A 33 -13.83 15.53 -7.81
CA LEU A 33 -14.01 14.07 -7.80
C LEU A 33 -14.86 13.63 -8.99
N LYS A 34 -14.25 12.93 -9.95
CA LYS A 34 -14.89 12.45 -11.19
C LYS A 34 -14.12 11.30 -11.83
N TYR A 35 -14.81 10.56 -12.68
CA TYR A 35 -14.20 9.58 -13.57
C TYR A 35 -14.93 9.57 -14.91
N ASP A 36 -14.22 9.26 -16.00
CA ASP A 36 -14.77 9.14 -17.35
C ASP A 36 -14.11 7.97 -18.09
N HIS A 37 -14.90 7.25 -18.89
CA HIS A 37 -14.38 6.32 -19.89
C HIS A 37 -13.64 7.12 -20.97
N ARG A 38 -12.35 6.81 -21.18
CA ARG A 38 -11.49 7.55 -22.10
C ARG A 38 -10.58 6.58 -22.85
N ASP A 39 -10.09 7.04 -23.99
CA ASP A 39 -9.00 6.34 -24.69
C ASP A 39 -7.79 6.19 -23.76
N CYS A 40 -7.18 5.02 -23.80
CA CYS A 40 -5.99 4.72 -23.01
C CYS A 40 -4.82 5.63 -23.39
N ILE A 41 -4.19 6.25 -22.38
CA ILE A 41 -2.93 7.00 -22.55
C ILE A 41 -1.78 6.00 -22.70
N GLU A 42 -1.65 5.09 -21.74
CA GLU A 42 -0.60 4.06 -21.74
C GLU A 42 -1.14 2.64 -21.55
N GLY A 43 -2.39 2.45 -21.11
CA GLY A 43 -2.96 1.13 -20.80
C GLY A 43 -2.80 0.10 -21.93
N SER A 44 -3.00 0.52 -23.20
CA SER A 44 -2.83 -0.35 -24.37
C SER A 44 -1.40 -0.85 -24.61
N ARG A 45 -0.39 -0.29 -23.92
CA ARG A 45 0.98 -0.84 -23.93
C ARG A 45 1.12 -2.06 -23.03
N PHE A 46 0.31 -2.13 -21.97
CA PHE A 46 0.37 -3.16 -20.94
C PHE A 46 -0.62 -4.30 -21.19
N TYR A 47 -1.74 -4.01 -21.87
CA TYR A 47 -2.78 -4.99 -22.18
C TYR A 47 -2.91 -5.19 -23.69
N ARG A 48 -2.87 -6.45 -24.12
CA ARG A 48 -2.97 -6.86 -25.53
C ARG A 48 -4.08 -7.87 -25.70
N TYR A 49 -4.89 -7.69 -26.74
CA TYR A 49 -5.93 -8.64 -27.08
C TYR A 49 -5.36 -9.79 -27.91
N GLU A 50 -5.44 -11.01 -27.39
CA GLU A 50 -4.88 -12.23 -27.99
C GLU A 50 -5.84 -13.41 -27.76
N LYS A 51 -6.18 -14.16 -28.81
CA LYS A 51 -7.02 -15.38 -28.72
C LYS A 51 -8.33 -15.15 -27.91
N ASP A 52 -9.05 -14.09 -28.27
CA ASP A 52 -10.34 -13.71 -27.67
C ASP A 52 -10.30 -13.32 -26.18
N ALA A 53 -9.14 -12.95 -25.66
CA ALA A 53 -9.00 -12.40 -24.32
C ALA A 53 -7.87 -11.38 -24.21
N TRP A 54 -7.90 -10.57 -23.16
CA TRP A 54 -6.86 -9.61 -22.82
C TRP A 54 -5.76 -10.27 -21.99
N ARG A 55 -4.53 -10.18 -22.50
CA ARG A 55 -3.29 -10.55 -21.81
C ARG A 55 -2.66 -9.31 -21.17
N GLY A 56 -2.19 -9.47 -19.95
CA GLY A 56 -1.45 -8.46 -19.18
C GLY A 56 -0.43 -9.13 -18.25
N TRP A 57 0.14 -8.37 -17.31
CA TRP A 57 1.13 -8.90 -16.36
C TRP A 57 0.53 -9.88 -15.35
N PHE A 58 -0.66 -9.58 -14.82
CA PHE A 58 -1.40 -10.38 -13.84
C PHE A 58 -0.49 -11.08 -12.80
N PHE A 59 0.38 -10.31 -12.16
CA PHE A 59 1.30 -10.78 -11.11
C PHE A 59 2.25 -11.93 -11.53
N SER A 60 2.65 -11.99 -12.81
CA SER A 60 3.46 -13.04 -13.45
C SER A 60 2.72 -14.34 -13.79
N TYR A 61 1.39 -14.40 -13.61
CA TYR A 61 0.61 -15.58 -13.96
C TYR A 61 0.32 -15.62 -15.46
N ASP A 62 1.17 -16.34 -16.20
CA ASP A 62 1.12 -16.42 -17.67
C ASP A 62 -0.19 -16.97 -18.26
N HIS A 63 -1.00 -17.66 -17.46
CA HIS A 63 -2.27 -18.26 -17.88
C HIS A 63 -3.49 -17.39 -17.52
N VAL A 64 -3.32 -16.34 -16.71
CA VAL A 64 -4.42 -15.45 -16.32
C VAL A 64 -4.74 -14.47 -17.46
N ARG A 65 -6.02 -14.31 -17.76
CA ARG A 65 -6.53 -13.44 -18.83
C ARG A 65 -7.73 -12.65 -18.34
N ALA A 66 -8.13 -11.64 -19.10
CA ALA A 66 -9.38 -10.92 -18.86
C ALA A 66 -10.31 -10.90 -20.08
N LYS A 67 -11.63 -10.93 -19.87
CA LYS A 67 -12.62 -10.85 -20.97
C LYS A 67 -12.70 -9.45 -21.55
N LYS A 68 -12.68 -8.44 -20.67
CA LYS A 68 -12.78 -7.02 -21.04
C LYS A 68 -11.62 -6.21 -20.47
N PHE A 69 -11.27 -5.13 -21.16
CA PHE A 69 -10.28 -4.16 -20.75
C PHE A 69 -10.76 -2.76 -21.14
N GLU A 70 -10.64 -1.82 -20.22
CA GLU A 70 -10.92 -0.41 -20.47
C GLU A 70 -9.98 0.51 -19.67
N CYS A 71 -9.92 1.77 -20.08
CA CYS A 71 -9.22 2.82 -19.35
C CYS A 71 -10.21 3.86 -18.82
N LEU A 72 -10.05 4.22 -17.54
CA LEU A 72 -10.81 5.29 -16.90
C LEU A 72 -9.86 6.41 -16.51
N SER A 73 -10.12 7.61 -17.02
CA SER A 73 -9.50 8.81 -16.45
C SER A 73 -10.19 9.14 -15.14
N VAL A 74 -9.43 9.28 -14.04
CA VAL A 74 -9.98 9.47 -12.70
C VAL A 74 -9.25 10.57 -11.92
N GLN A 75 -10.02 11.33 -11.16
CA GLN A 75 -9.59 12.19 -10.05
C GLN A 75 -10.53 11.84 -8.91
N GLY A 76 -10.06 11.14 -7.89
CA GLY A 76 -11.00 10.45 -7.02
C GLY A 76 -10.38 9.84 -5.79
N ASP A 77 -11.29 9.41 -4.93
CA ASP A 77 -11.01 8.74 -3.67
C ASP A 77 -11.70 7.36 -3.60
N SER A 78 -11.64 6.72 -2.44
CA SER A 78 -12.29 5.41 -2.21
C SER A 78 -13.80 5.39 -2.53
N ASP A 79 -14.53 6.49 -2.31
CA ASP A 79 -15.95 6.58 -2.67
C ASP A 79 -16.16 6.72 -4.19
N THR A 80 -15.25 7.43 -4.85
CA THR A 80 -15.20 7.51 -6.31
C THR A 80 -14.96 6.12 -6.92
N LEU A 81 -14.01 5.36 -6.37
CA LEU A 81 -13.73 3.99 -6.81
C LEU A 81 -14.92 3.05 -6.57
N LYS A 82 -15.63 3.20 -5.44
CA LYS A 82 -16.85 2.44 -5.15
C LYS A 82 -17.90 2.59 -6.26
N LYS A 83 -18.05 3.78 -6.84
CA LYS A 83 -19.00 4.04 -7.94
C LYS A 83 -18.61 3.36 -9.25
N ILE A 84 -17.32 3.10 -9.46
CA ILE A 84 -16.79 2.35 -10.62
C ILE A 84 -17.13 0.86 -10.50
N ILE A 85 -17.15 0.29 -9.29
CA ILE A 85 -17.13 -1.16 -9.02
C ILE A 85 -18.53 -1.80 -8.87
N LEU A 86 -19.62 -1.08 -9.15
CA LEU A 86 -20.97 -1.59 -8.83
C LEU A 86 -21.48 -2.72 -9.74
N GLU A 87 -20.78 -3.08 -10.83
CA GLU A 87 -21.20 -4.13 -11.76
C GLU A 87 -20.08 -5.11 -12.13
N GLY A 88 -20.26 -6.42 -11.86
CA GLY A 88 -19.34 -7.50 -12.27
C GLY A 88 -19.07 -8.53 -11.16
N THR A 89 -18.67 -9.74 -11.55
CA THR A 89 -18.28 -10.82 -10.61
C THR A 89 -16.80 -10.79 -10.24
N SER A 90 -15.92 -10.36 -11.17
CA SER A 90 -14.49 -10.19 -10.90
C SER A 90 -13.90 -9.00 -11.68
N ILE A 91 -13.40 -8.00 -10.96
CA ILE A 91 -12.84 -6.78 -11.55
C ILE A 91 -11.43 -6.57 -11.03
N PHE A 92 -10.47 -6.40 -11.95
CA PHE A 92 -9.09 -6.04 -11.62
C PHE A 92 -8.85 -4.56 -11.90
N ILE A 93 -8.66 -3.78 -10.84
CA ILE A 93 -8.33 -2.36 -10.91
C ILE A 93 -6.82 -2.21 -10.95
N ASP A 94 -6.28 -1.84 -12.11
CA ASP A 94 -4.87 -1.52 -12.28
C ASP A 94 -4.63 -0.03 -12.00
N ARG A 95 -3.41 0.31 -11.59
CA ARG A 95 -2.99 1.67 -11.23
C ARG A 95 -3.82 2.28 -10.08
N ALA A 96 -4.15 1.45 -9.10
CA ALA A 96 -4.96 1.83 -7.95
C ALA A 96 -4.36 2.97 -7.11
N GLU A 97 -3.08 3.30 -7.26
CA GLU A 97 -2.45 4.47 -6.65
C GLU A 97 -3.04 5.81 -7.14
N ALA A 98 -3.76 5.80 -8.28
CA ALA A 98 -4.48 6.98 -8.77
C ALA A 98 -5.64 7.39 -7.84
N ILE A 99 -6.09 6.50 -6.95
CA ILE A 99 -7.18 6.73 -6.01
C ILE A 99 -6.64 7.21 -4.67
N LEU A 100 -7.17 8.31 -4.18
CA LEU A 100 -6.84 8.88 -2.87
C LEU A 100 -7.64 8.22 -1.74
N HIS A 101 -7.20 8.44 -0.50
CA HIS A 101 -8.03 8.14 0.66
C HIS A 101 -9.20 9.12 0.74
N GLN A 102 -10.42 8.62 0.98
CA GLN A 102 -11.62 9.46 1.14
C GLN A 102 -11.49 10.43 2.32
N HIS A 103 -11.18 9.90 3.50
CA HIS A 103 -10.92 10.68 4.70
C HIS A 103 -9.60 10.22 5.34
N TYR A 104 -8.51 10.88 4.96
CA TYR A 104 -7.19 10.53 5.48
C TYR A 104 -7.11 10.71 7.00
N GLY A 105 -6.77 9.64 7.73
CA GLY A 105 -6.60 9.68 9.18
C GLY A 105 -7.90 9.55 10.00
N ASP A 106 -9.03 9.25 9.38
CA ASP A 106 -10.29 8.98 10.08
C ASP A 106 -10.36 7.57 10.68
N VAL A 107 -11.51 7.21 11.25
CA VAL A 107 -11.72 5.90 11.88
C VAL A 107 -11.54 4.75 10.88
N HIS A 108 -12.06 4.86 9.66
CA HIS A 108 -12.01 3.78 8.68
C HIS A 108 -10.60 3.61 8.09
N TYR A 109 -9.88 4.71 7.87
CA TYR A 109 -8.47 4.72 7.54
C TYR A 109 -7.65 3.97 8.59
N TRP A 110 -7.86 4.31 9.88
CA TRP A 110 -7.12 3.68 10.97
C TRP A 110 -7.53 2.23 11.22
N GLU A 111 -8.79 1.86 10.99
CA GLU A 111 -9.25 0.46 11.04
C GLU A 111 -8.57 -0.40 9.98
N ALA A 112 -8.54 0.06 8.73
CA ALA A 112 -7.81 -0.59 7.65
C ALA A 112 -6.33 -0.76 8.03
N ARG A 113 -5.69 0.32 8.50
CA ARG A 113 -4.28 0.29 8.92
C ARG A 113 -4.01 -0.67 10.08
N ARG A 114 -4.88 -0.73 11.10
CA ARG A 114 -4.72 -1.59 12.30
C ARG A 114 -4.93 -3.07 11.98
N SER A 115 -5.80 -3.37 11.01
CA SER A 115 -6.03 -4.74 10.54
C SER A 115 -4.79 -5.39 9.91
N MET A 116 -3.86 -4.59 9.38
CA MET A 116 -2.61 -5.06 8.76
C MET A 116 -1.57 -5.45 9.82
N ARG A 117 -1.82 -6.56 10.53
CA ARG A 117 -0.88 -7.17 11.47
C ARG A 117 0.14 -8.02 10.74
N TYR A 118 1.42 -7.91 11.13
CA TYR A 118 2.48 -8.75 10.57
C TYR A 118 2.25 -10.24 10.86
N ALA A 119 2.78 -11.10 10.00
CA ALA A 119 2.75 -12.55 10.22
C ALA A 119 3.50 -12.93 11.51
N LYS A 120 2.96 -13.91 12.25
CA LYS A 120 3.47 -14.30 13.58
C LYS A 120 4.97 -14.61 13.59
N HIS A 121 5.44 -15.38 12.63
CA HIS A 121 6.86 -15.75 12.54
C HIS A 121 7.80 -14.54 12.36
N LEU A 122 7.35 -13.45 11.71
CA LEU A 122 8.12 -12.21 11.60
C LEU A 122 8.16 -11.45 12.93
N ILE A 123 7.03 -11.43 13.65
CA ILE A 123 6.96 -10.85 14.99
C ILE A 123 7.87 -11.61 15.94
N GLU A 124 7.83 -12.94 15.92
CA GLU A 124 8.69 -13.81 16.73
C GLU A 124 10.17 -13.57 16.44
N ALA A 125 10.57 -13.52 15.16
CA ALA A 125 11.94 -13.20 14.78
C ALA A 125 12.38 -11.81 15.29
N GLY A 126 11.49 -10.81 15.20
CA GLY A 126 11.73 -9.47 15.75
C GLY A 126 11.88 -9.47 17.28
N ASN A 127 11.05 -10.23 17.98
CA ASN A 127 11.09 -10.36 19.43
C ASN A 127 12.33 -11.09 19.92
N VAL A 128 12.80 -12.12 19.20
CA VAL A 128 14.09 -12.78 19.47
C VAL A 128 15.23 -11.77 19.34
N PHE A 129 15.26 -10.98 18.26
CA PHE A 129 16.30 -9.97 18.08
C PHE A 129 16.26 -8.90 19.18
N ARG A 130 15.08 -8.36 19.52
CA ARG A 130 14.89 -7.37 20.59
C ARG A 130 15.41 -7.89 21.93
N ARG A 131 15.04 -9.11 22.30
CA ARG A 131 15.47 -9.71 23.56
C ARG A 131 16.98 -9.93 23.58
N ASP A 132 17.53 -10.56 22.54
CA ASP A 132 18.91 -11.05 22.56
C ASP A 132 19.95 -9.97 22.26
N LYS A 133 19.56 -8.88 21.57
CA LYS A 133 20.48 -7.81 21.12
C LYS A 133 20.19 -6.45 21.74
N LEU A 134 18.96 -6.19 22.14
CA LEU A 134 18.53 -4.88 22.62
C LEU A 134 18.00 -4.92 24.06
N SER A 135 18.04 -6.10 24.72
CA SER A 135 17.50 -6.30 26.07
C SER A 135 16.06 -5.78 26.21
N SER A 136 15.25 -5.97 25.17
CA SER A 136 13.92 -5.38 24.99
C SER A 136 12.87 -6.48 24.84
N THR A 137 11.74 -6.33 25.54
CA THR A 137 10.60 -7.26 25.55
C THR A 137 9.31 -6.46 25.71
N ASP A 138 8.16 -7.00 25.29
CA ASP A 138 6.92 -6.23 25.34
C ASP A 138 6.53 -5.85 26.78
N GLU A 139 6.81 -6.71 27.75
CA GLU A 139 6.51 -6.53 29.17
C GLU A 139 7.33 -5.39 29.80
N VAL A 140 8.63 -5.36 29.53
CA VAL A 140 9.52 -4.30 30.04
C VAL A 140 9.23 -2.97 29.35
N ASP A 141 8.92 -3.02 28.05
CA ASP A 141 8.73 -1.84 27.20
C ASP A 141 7.29 -1.30 27.26
N ARG A 142 6.35 -2.02 27.91
CA ARG A 142 4.91 -1.76 27.94
C ARG A 142 4.28 -1.65 26.55
N THR A 143 4.69 -2.53 25.65
CA THR A 143 4.29 -2.52 24.23
C THR A 143 3.38 -3.68 23.84
N GLU A 144 2.84 -4.42 24.80
CA GLU A 144 1.88 -5.48 24.55
C GLU A 144 0.65 -4.94 23.81
N LEU A 145 0.20 -5.72 22.84
CA LEU A 145 -1.01 -5.46 22.08
C LEU A 145 -2.00 -6.61 22.26
N PRO A 146 -3.31 -6.32 22.24
CA PRO A 146 -4.31 -7.38 22.31
C PRO A 146 -4.18 -8.33 21.12
N PRO A 147 -4.60 -9.60 21.25
CA PRO A 147 -4.53 -10.58 20.17
C PRO A 147 -5.32 -10.16 18.92
N SER A 148 -6.44 -9.44 19.11
CA SER A 148 -7.24 -8.87 18.03
C SER A 148 -7.02 -7.38 17.95
N PHE A 149 -6.78 -6.87 16.74
CA PHE A 149 -6.63 -5.43 16.53
C PHE A 149 -7.89 -4.65 16.93
N ARG A 150 -9.07 -5.28 16.89
CA ARG A 150 -10.36 -4.66 17.23
C ARG A 150 -10.45 -4.26 18.70
N ASP A 151 -9.69 -4.92 19.57
CA ASP A 151 -9.70 -4.68 21.00
C ASP A 151 -8.67 -3.61 21.43
N GLU A 152 -7.87 -3.08 20.49
CA GLU A 152 -6.94 -1.99 20.80
C GLU A 152 -7.69 -0.73 21.22
N ARG A 153 -7.12 -0.02 22.18
CA ARG A 153 -7.61 1.27 22.67
C ARG A 153 -6.52 2.32 22.55
N GLN A 154 -6.94 3.58 22.50
CA GLN A 154 -6.02 4.70 22.53
C GLN A 154 -5.19 4.67 23.81
N ARG A 155 -3.85 4.69 23.65
CA ARG A 155 -2.90 4.72 24.74
C ARG A 155 -1.66 5.53 24.37
N ARG A 156 -0.99 6.12 25.37
CA ARG A 156 0.20 6.98 25.23
C ARG A 156 1.25 6.69 26.32
N ASP A 157 1.18 5.51 26.90
CA ASP A 157 1.95 5.02 28.06
C ASP A 157 2.94 3.90 27.69
N ALA A 158 3.05 3.56 26.41
CA ALA A 158 4.10 2.67 25.91
C ALA A 158 5.47 3.34 26.12
N LEU A 159 6.40 2.64 26.77
CA LEU A 159 7.73 3.16 27.07
C LEU A 159 8.69 2.95 25.89
N GLY A 160 8.61 1.76 25.28
CA GLY A 160 9.62 1.31 24.30
C GLY A 160 10.88 0.78 24.98
N GLY A 161 11.69 0.04 24.22
CA GLY A 161 12.97 -0.45 24.70
C GLY A 161 14.03 0.66 24.83
N ASN A 162 15.05 0.42 25.65
CA ASN A 162 16.12 1.38 25.90
C ASN A 162 17.15 1.44 24.76
N TYR A 163 16.71 1.90 23.60
CA TYR A 163 17.55 2.10 22.41
C TYR A 163 16.96 3.18 21.50
N VAL A 164 17.83 3.82 20.72
CA VAL A 164 17.41 4.74 19.65
C VAL A 164 17.33 3.97 18.33
N CYS A 165 16.26 4.19 17.57
CA CYS A 165 16.06 3.60 16.25
C CYS A 165 16.09 4.69 15.16
N ALA A 166 16.67 4.37 14.01
CA ALA A 166 16.66 5.24 12.84
C ALA A 166 16.40 4.45 11.57
N HIS A 167 15.40 4.88 10.79
CA HIS A 167 15.22 4.42 9.41
C HIS A 167 15.99 5.36 8.47
N TRP A 168 17.20 4.97 8.08
CA TRP A 168 18.07 5.80 7.23
C TRP A 168 17.99 5.41 5.75
N ARG A 169 17.01 5.99 5.04
CA ARG A 169 16.78 5.76 3.61
C ARG A 169 17.86 6.45 2.77
N ARG A 170 18.65 5.66 2.03
CA ARG A 170 19.73 6.13 1.14
C ARG A 170 19.53 5.62 -0.29
N ARG A 171 20.50 4.93 -0.90
CA ARG A 171 20.41 4.35 -2.26
C ARG A 171 19.88 5.38 -3.28
N ASP A 172 18.82 5.07 -4.01
CA ASP A 172 18.16 5.92 -5.01
C ASP A 172 17.74 7.30 -4.47
N PHE A 173 17.36 7.42 -3.19
CA PHE A 173 17.03 8.71 -2.59
C PHE A 173 18.21 9.69 -2.57
N ILE A 174 19.47 9.21 -2.58
CA ILE A 174 20.62 10.11 -2.68
C ILE A 174 20.61 10.86 -4.02
N ARG A 175 20.18 10.19 -5.10
CA ARG A 175 20.16 10.78 -6.43
C ARG A 175 18.95 11.69 -6.62
N ALA A 176 17.77 11.27 -6.14
CA ALA A 176 16.52 12.00 -6.32
C ALA A 176 16.32 13.14 -5.29
N HIS A 177 16.71 12.94 -4.04
CA HIS A 177 16.43 13.82 -2.89
C HIS A 177 17.68 14.12 -2.04
N GLY A 178 18.89 14.04 -2.62
CA GLY A 178 20.14 14.10 -1.86
C GLY A 178 20.31 15.36 -0.99
N LYS A 179 19.72 16.49 -1.38
CA LYS A 179 19.76 17.76 -0.63
C LYS A 179 18.91 17.75 0.64
N GLU A 180 17.91 16.88 0.69
CA GLU A 180 17.00 16.73 1.84
C GLU A 180 17.54 15.72 2.87
N LEU A 181 18.59 14.97 2.51
CA LEU A 181 19.17 13.94 3.35
C LEU A 181 20.38 14.45 4.14
N PRO A 182 20.54 14.04 5.42
CA PRO A 182 21.78 14.27 6.13
C PRO A 182 22.94 13.47 5.51
N SER A 183 24.15 14.05 5.57
CA SER A 183 25.39 13.32 5.29
C SER A 183 25.63 12.22 6.32
N ILE A 184 26.60 11.34 6.08
CA ILE A 184 26.97 10.28 7.04
C ILE A 184 27.34 10.90 8.40
N GLU A 185 28.20 11.91 8.38
CA GLU A 185 28.62 12.63 9.58
C GLU A 185 27.45 13.38 10.23
N GLY A 186 26.58 13.99 9.42
CA GLY A 186 25.38 14.67 9.91
C GLY A 186 24.42 13.72 10.63
N THR A 187 24.21 12.52 10.09
CA THR A 187 23.41 11.48 10.74
C THR A 187 24.05 11.03 12.05
N ALA A 188 25.37 10.77 12.05
CA ALA A 188 26.08 10.35 13.26
C ALA A 188 25.95 11.38 14.39
N LYS A 189 26.13 12.68 14.08
CA LYS A 189 25.93 13.77 15.04
C LYS A 189 24.49 13.79 15.60
N LYS A 190 23.47 13.65 14.73
CA LYS A 190 22.07 13.64 15.17
C LYS A 190 21.75 12.46 16.09
N VAL A 191 22.22 11.26 15.76
CA VAL A 191 21.99 10.06 16.59
C VAL A 191 22.69 10.19 17.94
N GLN A 192 23.92 10.73 17.97
CA GLN A 192 24.62 10.98 19.22
C GLN A 192 23.87 11.97 20.12
N THR A 193 23.35 13.07 19.58
CA THR A 193 22.56 14.02 20.37
C THR A 193 21.26 13.42 20.91
N ALA A 194 20.60 12.55 20.14
CA ALA A 194 19.38 11.88 20.57
C ALA A 194 19.60 10.86 21.70
N TRP A 195 20.82 10.38 21.91
CA TRP A 195 21.16 9.39 22.95
C TRP A 195 21.28 9.98 24.37
N PHE A 196 21.50 11.30 24.49
CA PHE A 196 21.74 11.96 25.78
C PHE A 196 20.47 12.58 26.43
N TRP A 197 19.29 12.21 25.95
CA TRP A 197 17.98 12.54 26.56
C TRP A 197 17.37 11.29 27.19
#